data_AF-A0A952VQ09-F1
#
_entry.id   AF-A0A952VQ09-F1
#
_cell.length_a   1.000
_cell.length_b   1.000
_cell.length_c   1.000
_cell.angle_alpha   90.00
_cell.angle_beta   90.00
_cell.angle_gamma   90.00
#
_symmetry.space_group_name_H-M   'P 1'
#
loop_
_entity.id
_entity.type
_entity.pdbx_description
1 polymer ?
#
loop_
_entity_poly.entity_id
_entity_poly.type
_entity_poly.pdbx_seq_one_letter_code
_entity_poly.pdbx_strand_id
1 'polypeptide(L)'
;MENKGVLVGSIIFVFASFFLMIGLLAYESYKAKQMKQLAASVKSEARPTASSLPAQDFSIYKTKIGDEGREMVQVPEGPFTMGSNDGDPDEAPEHQIYLKGFYIDRNEVTQQEYQRFAKMTKRGMPRIEVFDDDQSKILKPEFAAMSVSWDEAAAYCKWAGKRLPTEAEWEKAGRGESKRRYPWGDKFVVNAANVDGMEDGYKYL
;
A
#
# COMPACT_ATOMS: atom_id res chain seq x y z
N MET A 1 -35.67 -45.53 34.75
CA MET A 1 -36.51 -44.46 34.20
C MET A 1 -35.71 -43.18 34.28
N GLU A 2 -34.98 -42.80 33.24
CA GLU A 2 -34.30 -41.49 33.18
C GLU A 2 -33.72 -41.29 31.76
N ASN A 3 -33.38 -40.06 31.41
CA ASN A 3 -32.83 -39.57 30.13
C ASN A 3 -33.76 -39.11 28.99
N LYS A 4 -35.09 -39.13 29.13
CA LYS A 4 -35.93 -38.40 28.15
C LYS A 4 -35.77 -36.87 28.27
N GLY A 5 -35.65 -36.34 29.49
CA GLY A 5 -35.46 -34.90 29.73
C GLY A 5 -34.11 -34.35 29.25
N VAL A 6 -33.03 -35.11 29.45
CA VAL A 6 -31.67 -34.73 29.01
C VAL A 6 -31.54 -34.77 27.49
N LEU A 7 -32.16 -35.76 26.83
CA LEU A 7 -32.17 -35.87 25.37
C LEU A 7 -32.96 -34.71 24.72
N VAL A 8 -34.13 -34.38 25.26
CA VAL A 8 -34.95 -33.26 24.77
C VAL A 8 -34.23 -31.91 24.98
N GLY A 9 -33.60 -31.70 26.14
CA GLY A 9 -32.80 -30.49 26.39
C GLY A 9 -31.60 -30.35 25.44
N SER A 10 -30.92 -31.45 25.14
CA SER A 10 -29.78 -31.46 24.21
C SER A 10 -30.21 -31.16 22.77
N ILE A 11 -31.35 -31.71 22.33
CA ILE A 11 -31.92 -31.44 21.01
C ILE A 11 -32.28 -29.96 20.88
N ILE A 12 -32.96 -29.39 21.88
CA ILE A 12 -33.33 -27.96 21.89
C ILE A 12 -32.08 -27.07 21.84
N PHE A 13 -31.02 -27.43 22.58
CA PHE A 13 -29.77 -26.66 22.60
C PHE A 13 -29.04 -26.71 21.25
N VAL A 14 -29.02 -27.85 20.56
CA VAL A 14 -28.43 -28.00 19.22
C VAL A 14 -29.22 -27.20 18.19
N PHE A 15 -30.55 -27.23 18.23
CA PHE A 15 -31.36 -26.42 17.31
C PHE A 15 -31.21 -24.92 17.59
N ALA A 16 -31.21 -24.49 18.86
CA ALA A 16 -31.01 -23.09 19.22
C ALA A 16 -29.62 -22.56 18.79
N SER A 17 -28.57 -23.36 18.98
CA SER A 17 -27.21 -23.00 18.53
C SER A 17 -27.09 -23.01 17.01
N PHE A 18 -27.77 -23.92 16.31
CA PHE A 18 -27.82 -23.93 14.85
C PHE A 18 -28.51 -22.69 14.28
N PHE A 19 -29.64 -22.26 14.85
CA PHE A 19 -30.31 -21.02 14.44
C PHE A 19 -29.48 -19.78 14.77
N LEU A 20 -28.78 -19.75 15.90
CA LEU A 20 -27.85 -18.68 16.25
C LEU A 20 -26.69 -18.59 15.25
N MET A 21 -26.11 -19.74 14.87
CA MET A 21 -25.03 -19.81 13.88
C MET A 21 -25.48 -19.33 12.50
N ILE A 22 -26.67 -19.74 12.03
CA ILE A 22 -27.24 -19.24 10.77
C ILE A 22 -27.47 -17.74 10.84
N GLY A 23 -27.99 -17.23 11.96
CA GLY A 23 -28.17 -15.79 12.18
C GLY A 23 -26.86 -15.01 12.10
N LEU A 24 -25.80 -15.51 12.74
CA LEU A 24 -24.44 -14.95 12.68
C LEU A 24 -23.87 -14.96 11.25
N LEU A 25 -24.00 -16.08 10.52
CA LEU A 25 -23.55 -16.17 9.13
C LEU A 25 -24.32 -15.23 8.20
N ALA A 26 -25.64 -15.09 8.40
CA ALA A 26 -26.46 -14.15 7.66
C ALA A 26 -26.07 -12.69 7.97
N TYR A 27 -25.78 -12.39 9.24
CA TYR A 27 -25.32 -11.07 9.67
C TYR A 27 -23.95 -10.70 9.08
N GLU A 28 -22.98 -11.61 9.12
CA GLU A 28 -21.65 -11.41 8.51
C GLU A 28 -21.75 -11.25 6.99
N SER A 29 -22.61 -12.05 6.33
CA SER A 29 -22.88 -11.91 4.89
C SER A 29 -23.52 -10.56 4.54
N TYR A 30 -24.48 -10.10 5.34
CA TYR A 30 -25.11 -8.79 5.19
C TYR A 30 -24.09 -7.65 5.37
N LYS A 31 -23.27 -7.72 6.42
CA LYS A 31 -22.21 -6.76 6.72
C LYS A 31 -21.14 -6.72 5.61
N ALA A 32 -20.75 -7.87 5.06
CA ALA A 32 -19.81 -7.96 3.95
C ALA A 32 -20.37 -7.31 2.67
N LYS A 33 -21.67 -7.51 2.37
CA LYS A 33 -22.34 -6.83 1.24
C LYS A 33 -22.38 -5.32 1.42
N GLN A 34 -22.73 -4.84 2.62
CA GLN A 34 -22.72 -3.41 2.96
C GLN A 34 -21.32 -2.81 2.82
N MET A 35 -20.29 -3.48 3.33
CA MET A 35 -18.89 -3.04 3.17
C MET A 35 -18.46 -2.97 1.71
N LYS A 36 -18.85 -3.95 0.89
CA LYS A 36 -18.54 -3.97 -0.55
C LYS A 36 -19.27 -2.86 -1.30
N GLN A 37 -20.52 -2.56 -0.95
CA GLN A 37 -21.28 -1.43 -1.50
C GLN A 37 -20.71 -0.09 -1.06
N LEU A 38 -20.34 0.05 0.22
CA LEU A 38 -19.69 1.24 0.74
C LEU A 38 -18.37 1.49 0.01
N ALA A 39 -17.51 0.48 -0.10
CA ALA A 39 -16.25 0.55 -0.86
C ALA A 39 -16.46 0.91 -2.35
N ALA A 40 -17.51 0.40 -2.99
CA ALA A 40 -17.85 0.76 -4.36
C ALA A 40 -18.48 2.16 -4.50
N SER A 41 -19.10 2.67 -3.44
CA SER A 41 -19.76 3.99 -3.41
C SER A 41 -18.80 5.14 -3.08
N VAL A 42 -17.64 4.82 -2.49
CA VAL A 42 -16.52 5.77 -2.37
C VAL A 42 -16.00 6.02 -3.77
N LYS A 43 -16.57 7.00 -4.45
CA LYS A 43 -15.85 7.72 -5.50
C LYS A 43 -14.64 8.32 -4.79
N SER A 44 -13.48 7.76 -5.08
CA SER A 44 -12.23 8.49 -4.93
C SER A 44 -12.43 9.80 -5.67
N GLU A 45 -12.65 10.89 -4.93
CA GLU A 45 -12.36 12.22 -5.40
C GLU A 45 -10.83 12.34 -5.44
N ALA A 46 -10.19 11.50 -6.26
CA ALA A 46 -8.90 11.84 -6.80
C ALA A 46 -9.17 13.12 -7.58
N ARG A 47 -8.83 14.25 -6.96
CA ARG A 47 -8.63 15.49 -7.70
C ARG A 47 -7.75 15.10 -8.88
N PRO A 48 -8.14 15.38 -10.13
CA PRO A 48 -7.30 15.08 -11.26
C PRO A 48 -6.10 16.02 -11.15
N THR A 49 -5.05 15.56 -10.49
CA THR A 49 -3.70 16.06 -10.64
C THR A 49 -3.31 15.57 -12.03
N ALA A 50 -3.82 16.26 -13.06
CA ALA A 50 -3.48 15.96 -14.43
C ALA A 50 -1.99 16.28 -14.55
N SER A 51 -1.16 15.27 -14.30
CA SER A 51 0.24 15.30 -14.64
C SER A 51 0.31 15.68 -16.11
N SER A 52 1.02 16.76 -16.42
CA SER A 52 1.25 17.20 -17.80
C SER A 52 2.19 16.26 -18.56
N LEU A 53 2.61 15.16 -17.92
CA LEU A 53 3.40 14.12 -18.54
C LEU A 53 2.59 13.40 -19.62
N PRO A 54 3.18 13.15 -20.80
CA PRO A 54 2.57 12.26 -21.77
C PRO A 54 2.37 10.88 -21.12
N ALA A 55 1.24 10.23 -21.41
CA ALA A 55 0.96 8.89 -20.94
C ALA A 55 2.08 7.94 -21.42
N GLN A 56 2.91 7.47 -20.49
CA GLN A 56 3.93 6.47 -20.78
C GLN A 56 3.25 5.10 -20.85
N ASP A 57 3.58 4.34 -21.89
CA ASP A 57 3.08 2.98 -22.04
C ASP A 57 3.88 2.03 -21.13
N PHE A 58 3.27 1.69 -20.00
CA PHE A 58 3.81 0.73 -19.04
C PHE A 58 3.30 -0.70 -19.28
N SER A 59 2.52 -0.95 -20.35
CA SER A 59 1.92 -2.27 -20.62
C SER A 59 2.95 -3.36 -20.91
N ILE A 60 4.18 -2.97 -21.25
CA ILE A 60 5.32 -3.88 -21.45
C ILE A 60 5.77 -4.56 -20.16
N TYR A 61 5.49 -3.97 -18.99
CA TYR A 61 5.89 -4.53 -17.71
C TYR A 61 4.85 -5.50 -17.20
N LYS A 62 5.30 -6.70 -16.80
CA LYS A 62 4.40 -7.69 -16.21
C LYS A 62 3.96 -7.20 -14.84
N THR A 63 2.68 -7.36 -14.53
CA THR A 63 2.15 -7.09 -13.19
C THR A 63 1.73 -8.39 -12.51
N LYS A 64 1.68 -8.36 -11.18
CA LYS A 64 1.06 -9.43 -10.38
C LYS A 64 0.36 -8.83 -9.17
N ILE A 65 -0.64 -9.53 -8.65
CA ILE A 65 -1.33 -9.16 -7.42
C ILE A 65 -0.76 -10.00 -6.27
N GLY A 66 -0.32 -9.33 -5.20
CA GLY A 66 0.11 -9.98 -3.96
C GLY A 66 -1.07 -10.58 -3.19
N ASP A 67 -0.80 -11.48 -2.26
CA ASP A 67 -1.83 -12.16 -1.46
C ASP A 67 -2.66 -11.17 -0.62
N GLU A 68 -2.05 -10.03 -0.27
CA GLU A 68 -2.70 -8.94 0.45
C GLU A 68 -3.55 -8.03 -0.47
N GLY A 69 -3.46 -8.22 -1.79
CA GLY A 69 -4.29 -7.57 -2.80
C GLY A 69 -3.64 -6.40 -3.54
N ARG A 70 -2.35 -6.13 -3.35
CA ARG A 70 -1.67 -5.00 -4.02
C ARG A 70 -1.07 -5.40 -5.35
N GLU A 71 -1.10 -4.47 -6.29
CA GLU A 71 -0.41 -4.60 -7.57
C GLU A 71 1.09 -4.35 -7.41
N MET A 72 1.88 -5.29 -7.93
CA MET A 72 3.33 -5.15 -8.11
C MET A 72 3.67 -5.11 -9.59
N VAL A 73 4.67 -4.32 -9.95
CA VAL A 73 5.19 -4.19 -11.31
C VAL A 73 6.56 -4.86 -11.39
N GLN A 74 6.82 -5.59 -12.47
CA GLN A 74 8.13 -6.18 -12.73
C GLN A 74 9.11 -5.11 -13.20
N VAL A 75 10.24 -5.00 -12.52
CA VAL A 75 11.44 -4.32 -13.03
C VAL A 75 12.34 -5.38 -13.68
N PRO A 76 12.70 -5.22 -14.97
CA PRO A 76 13.48 -6.21 -15.69
C PRO A 76 14.91 -6.35 -15.13
N GLU A 77 15.48 -7.55 -15.28
CA GLU A 77 16.89 -7.76 -14.98
C GLU A 77 17.76 -6.98 -15.95
N GLY A 78 18.94 -6.56 -15.51
CA GLY A 78 19.88 -5.87 -16.38
C GLY A 78 20.76 -4.87 -15.64
N PRO A 79 21.79 -4.36 -16.34
CA PRO A 79 22.64 -3.30 -15.82
C PRO A 79 21.85 -1.99 -15.70
N PHE A 80 22.19 -1.17 -14.71
CA PHE A 80 21.80 0.23 -14.65
C PHE A 80 22.91 1.05 -13.98
N THR A 81 22.89 2.37 -14.17
CA THR A 81 23.81 3.28 -13.46
C THR A 81 23.11 3.83 -12.23
N MET A 82 23.67 3.53 -11.05
CA MET A 82 23.21 4.03 -9.77
C MET A 82 23.98 5.29 -9.37
N GLY A 83 23.31 6.23 -8.70
CA GLY A 83 23.90 7.44 -8.16
C GLY A 83 23.99 8.60 -9.16
N SER A 84 24.71 9.64 -8.76
CA SER A 84 24.90 10.88 -9.51
C SER A 84 26.24 11.53 -9.16
N ASN A 85 26.97 12.01 -10.17
CA ASN A 85 28.18 12.81 -9.95
C ASN A 85 27.89 14.32 -9.85
N ASP A 86 26.68 14.72 -10.26
CA ASP A 86 26.22 16.12 -10.28
C ASP A 86 25.23 16.41 -9.14
N GLY A 87 25.02 15.45 -8.23
CA GLY A 87 24.10 15.52 -7.10
C GLY A 87 24.79 15.82 -5.77
N ASP A 88 24.17 15.40 -4.67
CA ASP A 88 24.77 15.54 -3.34
C ASP A 88 26.01 14.63 -3.17
N PRO A 89 26.96 14.97 -2.29
CA PRO A 89 28.22 14.23 -2.18
C PRO A 89 28.08 12.74 -1.85
N ASP A 90 26.99 12.34 -1.19
CA ASP A 90 26.66 10.95 -0.84
C ASP A 90 25.94 10.19 -1.96
N GLU A 91 25.55 10.86 -3.05
CA GLU A 91 25.05 10.22 -4.28
C GLU A 91 26.18 9.77 -5.22
N ALA A 92 27.41 10.24 -4.99
CA ALA A 92 28.58 9.97 -5.82
C ALA A 92 29.42 8.80 -5.28
N PRO A 93 30.19 8.09 -6.14
CA PRO A 93 30.23 8.24 -7.59
C PRO A 93 29.13 7.45 -8.29
N GLU A 94 28.78 7.88 -9.50
CA GLU A 94 28.02 7.01 -10.41
C GLU A 94 28.76 5.71 -10.67
N HIS A 95 28.04 4.58 -10.60
CA HIS A 95 28.61 3.27 -10.87
C HIS A 95 27.59 2.32 -11.50
N GLN A 96 28.06 1.39 -12.33
CA GLN A 96 27.20 0.37 -12.94
C GLN A 96 26.95 -0.79 -11.98
N ILE A 97 25.68 -1.16 -11.82
CA ILE A 97 25.24 -2.32 -11.05
C ILE A 97 24.38 -3.20 -11.96
N TYR A 98 24.56 -4.51 -11.85
CA TYR A 98 23.64 -5.48 -12.43
C TYR A 98 22.63 -5.95 -11.39
N LEU A 99 21.34 -5.78 -11.67
CA LEU A 99 20.26 -6.30 -10.82
C LEU A 99 19.53 -7.44 -11.52
N LYS A 100 19.20 -8.47 -10.74
CA LYS A 100 18.22 -9.48 -11.15
C LYS A 100 16.84 -8.84 -11.24
N GLY A 101 15.97 -9.39 -12.07
CA GLY A 101 14.60 -8.89 -12.21
C GLY A 101 13.82 -9.12 -10.92
N PHE A 102 13.04 -8.13 -10.51
CA PHE A 102 12.28 -8.15 -9.27
C PHE A 102 10.90 -7.54 -9.48
N TYR A 103 10.02 -7.73 -8.49
CA TYR A 103 8.74 -7.05 -8.43
C TYR A 103 8.79 -6.01 -7.31
N ILE A 104 8.24 -4.83 -7.55
CA ILE A 104 8.08 -3.78 -6.55
C ILE A 104 6.63 -3.31 -6.55
N ASP A 105 6.12 -2.89 -5.38
CA ASP A 105 4.76 -2.35 -5.28
C ASP A 105 4.64 -1.10 -6.16
N ARG A 106 3.52 -0.99 -6.88
CA ARG A 106 3.27 0.17 -7.77
C ARG A 106 3.14 1.48 -6.99
N ASN A 107 2.58 1.41 -5.79
CA ASN A 107 2.29 2.54 -4.91
C ASN A 107 2.82 2.25 -3.50
N GLU A 108 3.11 3.30 -2.72
CA GLU A 108 3.42 3.21 -1.31
C GLU A 108 2.29 2.54 -0.53
N VAL A 109 2.62 1.79 0.53
CA VAL A 109 1.62 1.17 1.41
C VAL A 109 0.73 2.25 1.99
N THR A 110 -0.58 2.09 1.85
CA THR A 110 -1.56 3.08 2.32
C THR A 110 -1.89 2.91 3.81
N GLN A 111 -2.45 3.95 4.42
CA GLN A 111 -2.94 3.93 5.80
C GLN A 111 -3.91 2.78 6.03
N GLN A 112 -4.88 2.56 5.12
CA GLN A 112 -5.85 1.47 5.24
C GLN A 112 -5.20 0.08 5.18
N GLU A 113 -4.23 -0.10 4.29
CA GLU A 113 -3.51 -1.37 4.13
C GLU A 113 -2.67 -1.69 5.37
N TYR A 114 -1.97 -0.69 5.92
CA TYR A 114 -1.20 -0.86 7.15
C TYR A 114 -2.11 -1.10 8.36
N GLN A 115 -3.25 -0.39 8.47
CA GLN A 115 -4.25 -0.64 9.52
C GLN A 115 -4.78 -2.08 9.49
N ARG A 116 -4.99 -2.65 8.30
CA ARG A 116 -5.39 -4.06 8.15
C ARG A 116 -4.32 -4.99 8.71
N PHE A 117 -3.05 -4.75 8.36
CA PHE A 117 -1.91 -5.50 8.91
C PHE A 117 -1.85 -5.39 10.44
N ALA A 118 -1.91 -4.18 10.99
CA ALA A 118 -1.85 -3.94 12.43
C ALA A 118 -2.97 -4.67 13.17
N LYS A 119 -4.20 -4.61 12.64
CA LYS A 119 -5.36 -5.33 13.19
C LYS A 119 -5.18 -6.85 13.16
N MET A 120 -4.72 -7.41 12.04
CA MET A 120 -4.54 -8.86 11.89
C MET A 120 -3.40 -9.41 12.76
N THR A 121 -2.37 -8.59 13.00
CA THR A 121 -1.20 -8.96 13.80
C THR A 121 -1.28 -8.50 15.26
N LYS A 122 -2.38 -7.83 15.65
CA LYS A 122 -2.59 -7.24 16.97
C LYS A 122 -1.48 -6.25 17.39
N ARG A 123 -0.93 -5.51 16.43
CA ARG A 123 0.05 -4.45 16.65
C ARG A 123 -0.65 -3.12 16.90
N GLY A 124 0.01 -2.24 17.65
CA GLY A 124 -0.40 -0.84 17.75
C GLY A 124 -0.20 -0.12 16.43
N MET A 125 -1.02 0.91 16.19
CA MET A 125 -0.76 1.86 15.11
C MET A 125 0.31 2.85 15.59
N PRO A 126 1.27 3.24 14.72
CA PRO A 126 2.21 4.28 15.06
C PRO A 126 1.50 5.60 15.35
N ARG A 127 2.01 6.35 16.32
CA ARG A 127 1.53 7.70 16.60
C ARG A 127 2.13 8.64 15.56
N ILE A 128 1.29 9.42 14.90
CA ILE A 128 1.75 10.49 14.02
C ILE A 128 1.81 11.78 14.83
N GLU A 129 2.99 12.39 14.89
CA GLU A 129 3.24 13.61 15.67
C GLU A 129 3.04 14.89 14.86
N VAL A 130 2.98 14.77 13.54
CA VAL A 130 2.75 15.90 12.62
C VAL A 130 1.25 16.19 12.52
N PHE A 131 0.87 17.47 12.50
CA PHE A 131 -0.54 17.92 12.47
C PHE A 131 -1.38 17.36 13.63
N ASP A 132 -0.84 17.30 14.85
CA ASP A 132 -1.56 16.80 16.03
C ASP A 132 -2.84 17.61 16.35
N ASP A 133 -2.91 18.87 15.87
CA ASP A 133 -4.10 19.73 15.95
C ASP A 133 -5.24 19.24 15.04
N ASP A 134 -4.92 18.66 13.88
CA ASP A 134 -5.89 18.14 12.93
C ASP A 134 -5.28 17.05 12.04
N GLN A 135 -5.33 15.82 12.56
CA GLN A 135 -4.81 14.65 11.84
C GLN A 135 -5.67 14.28 10.62
N SER A 136 -6.87 14.85 10.44
CA SER A 136 -7.71 14.56 9.25
C SER A 136 -7.06 15.02 7.94
N LYS A 137 -6.10 15.94 8.02
CA LYS A 137 -5.30 16.41 6.89
C LYS A 137 -4.43 15.31 6.27
N ILE A 138 -4.04 14.31 7.07
CA ILE A 138 -3.05 13.30 6.71
C ILE A 138 -3.50 11.84 6.92
N LEU A 139 -4.54 11.61 7.74
CA LEU A 139 -5.07 10.29 8.06
C LEU A 139 -6.16 9.83 7.08
N LYS A 140 -5.97 10.07 5.79
CA LYS A 140 -6.88 9.56 4.77
C LYS A 140 -6.55 8.10 4.44
N PRO A 141 -7.54 7.19 4.33
CA PRO A 141 -7.31 5.76 4.08
C PRO A 141 -6.37 5.47 2.89
N GLU A 142 -6.46 6.26 1.83
CA GLU A 142 -5.73 6.13 0.58
C GLU A 142 -4.33 6.78 0.58
N PHE A 143 -3.99 7.57 1.59
CA PHE A 143 -2.67 8.19 1.70
C PHE A 143 -1.63 7.17 2.17
N ALA A 144 -0.36 7.44 1.89
CA ALA A 144 0.75 6.61 2.36
C ALA A 144 0.72 6.49 3.90
N ALA A 145 1.00 5.30 4.40
CA ALA A 145 1.16 5.06 5.82
C ALA A 145 2.37 5.84 6.34
N MET A 146 2.20 6.57 7.45
CA MET A 146 3.21 7.45 8.00
C MET A 146 3.61 7.05 9.42
N SER A 147 4.74 7.58 9.88
CA SER A 147 5.33 7.26 11.19
C SER A 147 5.60 5.76 11.40
N VAL A 148 5.76 5.01 10.30
CA VAL A 148 6.13 3.60 10.30
C VAL A 148 7.66 3.52 10.34
N SER A 149 8.21 2.87 11.37
CA SER A 149 9.64 2.62 11.47
C SER A 149 10.12 1.58 10.44
N TRP A 150 11.43 1.50 10.21
CA TRP A 150 12.01 0.52 9.29
C TRP A 150 11.64 -0.93 9.68
N ASP A 151 11.70 -1.27 10.97
CA ASP A 151 11.34 -2.60 11.48
C ASP A 151 9.86 -2.94 11.28
N GLU A 152 8.99 -1.93 11.42
CA GLU A 152 7.57 -2.07 11.16
C GLU A 152 7.26 -2.25 9.68
N ALA A 153 7.94 -1.50 8.80
CA ALA A 153 7.83 -1.66 7.36
C ALA A 153 8.31 -3.05 6.93
N ALA A 154 9.45 -3.52 7.47
CA ALA A 154 9.96 -4.86 7.23
C ALA A 154 8.98 -5.95 7.73
N ALA A 155 8.37 -5.74 8.89
CA ALA A 155 7.35 -6.64 9.43
C ALA A 155 6.09 -6.69 8.57
N TYR A 156 5.63 -5.53 8.05
CA TYR A 156 4.52 -5.46 7.09
C TYR A 156 4.86 -6.26 5.83
N CYS A 157 6.02 -6.00 5.22
CA CYS A 157 6.45 -6.72 4.02
C CYS A 157 6.48 -8.23 4.26
N LYS A 158 7.05 -8.68 5.39
CA LYS A 158 7.08 -10.11 5.73
C LYS A 158 5.68 -10.70 5.87
N TRP A 159 4.76 -10.00 6.53
CA TRP A 159 3.37 -10.44 6.65
C TRP A 159 2.67 -10.53 5.28
N ALA A 160 2.98 -9.62 4.37
CA ALA A 160 2.48 -9.62 2.99
C ALA A 160 3.20 -10.62 2.06
N GLY A 161 4.14 -11.44 2.57
CA GLY A 161 4.92 -12.35 1.72
C GLY A 161 5.92 -11.65 0.79
N LYS A 162 6.35 -10.44 1.16
CA LYS A 162 7.27 -9.55 0.43
C LYS A 162 8.52 -9.23 1.26
N ARG A 163 9.32 -8.28 0.78
CA ARG A 163 10.44 -7.65 1.49
C ARG A 163 10.54 -6.17 1.11
N LEU A 164 11.31 -5.41 1.88
CA LEU A 164 11.73 -4.07 1.45
C LEU A 164 12.66 -4.19 0.21
N PRO A 165 12.59 -3.22 -0.71
CA PRO A 165 13.58 -3.11 -1.78
C PRO A 165 14.95 -2.73 -1.19
N THR A 166 16.01 -3.16 -1.85
CA THR A 166 17.33 -2.53 -1.65
C THR A 166 17.32 -1.13 -2.24
N GLU A 167 18.27 -0.29 -1.84
CA GLU A 167 18.43 1.06 -2.39
C GLU A 167 18.58 1.04 -3.93
N ALA A 168 19.44 0.15 -4.45
CA ALA A 168 19.65 -0.02 -5.88
C ALA A 168 18.38 -0.44 -6.64
N GLU A 169 17.56 -1.32 -6.03
CA GLU A 169 16.26 -1.71 -6.61
C GLU A 169 15.28 -0.53 -6.61
N TRP A 170 15.27 0.26 -5.54
CA TRP A 170 14.40 1.44 -5.42
C TRP A 170 14.78 2.50 -6.46
N GLU A 171 16.07 2.81 -6.62
CA GLU A 171 16.54 3.75 -7.64
C GLU A 171 16.25 3.23 -9.06
N LYS A 172 16.54 1.96 -9.37
CA LYS A 172 16.26 1.39 -10.70
C LYS A 172 14.77 1.45 -11.03
N ALA A 173 13.89 1.20 -10.05
CA ALA A 173 12.44 1.28 -10.24
C ALA A 173 11.97 2.71 -10.56
N GLY A 174 12.51 3.73 -9.88
CA GLY A 174 12.14 5.12 -10.11
C GLY A 174 12.79 5.75 -11.35
N ARG A 175 14.09 5.53 -11.55
CA ARG A 175 14.89 6.14 -12.62
C ARG A 175 14.73 5.42 -13.96
N GLY A 176 14.52 4.10 -13.95
CA GLY A 176 14.67 3.25 -15.13
C GLY A 176 16.11 3.13 -15.60
N GLU A 177 16.33 2.72 -16.85
CA GLU A 177 17.67 2.41 -17.38
C GLU A 177 18.40 3.63 -17.97
N SER A 178 17.66 4.69 -18.29
CA SER A 178 18.23 5.96 -18.74
C SER A 178 18.55 6.82 -17.52
N LYS A 179 19.78 7.35 -17.45
CA LYS A 179 20.34 8.21 -16.37
C LYS A 179 19.61 9.55 -16.18
N ARG A 180 18.29 9.50 -16.08
CA ARG A 180 17.41 10.66 -16.01
C ARG A 180 17.52 11.30 -14.64
N ARG A 181 17.45 12.63 -14.62
CA ARG A 181 17.44 13.40 -13.36
C ARG A 181 16.20 13.11 -12.50
N TYR A 182 15.04 13.01 -13.13
CA TYR A 182 13.77 12.68 -12.49
C TYR A 182 13.20 11.38 -13.10
N PRO A 183 12.29 10.67 -12.40
CA PRO A 183 11.62 9.49 -12.96
C PRO A 183 10.99 9.70 -14.34
N TRP A 184 10.56 10.94 -14.61
CA TRP A 184 9.90 11.33 -15.86
C TRP A 184 10.81 12.01 -16.90
N GLY A 185 12.09 12.25 -16.62
CA GLY A 185 13.02 12.89 -17.56
C GLY A 185 14.00 13.85 -16.89
N ASP A 186 14.67 14.69 -17.68
CA ASP A 186 15.74 15.58 -17.17
C ASP A 186 15.25 16.95 -16.69
N LYS A 187 14.01 17.32 -17.03
CA LYS A 187 13.39 18.57 -16.64
C LYS A 187 12.33 18.32 -15.58
N PHE A 188 12.29 19.20 -14.57
CA PHE A 188 11.24 19.16 -13.57
C PHE A 188 9.89 19.48 -14.23
N VAL A 189 8.85 18.78 -13.79
CA VAL A 189 7.48 18.94 -14.28
C VAL A 189 6.57 19.20 -13.08
N VAL A 190 5.94 20.38 -13.06
CA VAL A 190 4.99 20.74 -12.00
C VAL A 190 3.84 19.73 -11.98
N ASN A 191 3.41 19.34 -10.78
CA ASN A 191 2.39 18.31 -10.53
C ASN A 191 2.80 16.86 -10.85
N ALA A 192 4.07 16.59 -11.19
CA ALA A 192 4.56 15.22 -11.36
C ALA A 192 4.96 14.54 -10.04
N ALA A 193 5.21 15.33 -9.00
CA ALA A 193 5.38 14.90 -7.61
C ALA A 193 4.75 15.94 -6.68
N ASN A 194 4.43 15.51 -5.45
CA ASN A 194 4.02 16.41 -4.37
C ASN A 194 5.29 16.93 -3.67
N VAL A 195 5.61 18.20 -3.85
CA VAL A 195 6.86 18.83 -3.38
C VAL A 195 6.56 20.12 -2.61
N ASP A 196 7.46 20.54 -1.72
CA ASP A 196 7.31 21.80 -0.98
C ASP A 196 7.17 22.99 -1.94
N GLY A 197 6.24 23.90 -1.63
CA GLY A 197 5.91 25.09 -2.40
C GLY A 197 4.42 25.30 -2.63
N MET A 198 4.08 26.26 -3.50
CA MET A 198 2.68 26.51 -3.90
C MET A 198 2.39 26.10 -5.35
N GLU A 199 3.39 25.59 -6.06
CA GLU A 199 3.31 25.35 -7.51
C GLU A 199 2.45 24.15 -7.88
N ASP A 200 2.38 23.14 -7.00
CA ASP A 200 1.59 21.92 -7.21
C ASP A 200 0.22 21.95 -6.48
N GLY A 201 -0.05 23.03 -5.73
CA GLY A 201 -1.30 23.21 -5.01
C GLY A 201 -1.43 22.41 -3.70
N TYR A 202 -0.35 21.80 -3.20
CA TYR A 202 -0.32 21.08 -1.92
C TYR A 202 0.44 21.88 -0.85
N LYS A 203 -0.23 22.89 -0.29
CA LYS A 203 0.29 23.86 0.71
C LYS A 203 0.88 23.24 2.02
N TYR A 204 0.77 21.93 2.22
CA TYR A 204 1.05 21.28 3.51
C TYR A 204 2.01 20.09 3.40
N LEU A 205 2.81 20.03 2.33
CA LEU A 205 4.12 19.38 2.40
C LEU A 205 5.21 20.43 2.56
#